data_AF-A0A6G0XPQ6-F1
#
_entry.id   AF-A0A6G0XPQ6-F1
#
_cell.length_a   1.000
_cell.length_b   1.000
_cell.length_c   1.000
_cell.angle_alpha   90.00
_cell.angle_beta   90.00
_cell.angle_gamma   90.00
#
_symmetry.space_group_name_H-M   'P 1'
#
loop_
_entity.id
_entity.type
_entity.pdbx_description
1 polymer ?
#
loop_
_entity_poly.entity_id
_entity_poly.type
_entity_poly.pdbx_seq_one_letter_code
_entity_poly.pdbx_strand_id
1 'polypeptide(L)'
;MGNGISRDVSIERLNDAIASFRDPKLIAAAEVTALDALGGGIIFFGGVSLTQLAMYVSRISASTPIVPTVVGAVGVTASSILVGSFCLRSREPWTSSESILDHLREVPAKLFFMDPTAVQMTAAAATGLLLFRLLGGRFHAIAPSDFRHPGAFAHSRISLPATLEYADGSARAVIQSLGRLYGCHTCGVRKATSKFHADHQPPVMVAKSDNARLWNRLIAGPVVQRYYPQCDACSNIQGAQVKKNAQKLKLHLTSVRPYHATGLWMVLFGAGGLGGYVAERSSPEPTIMEQVAAKATDVFQPMTLERLREREAELKQERKHEKDARARDAIDEELASIRQKKARVKALNRS
;
A
#
# COMPACT_ATOMS: atom_id res chain seq x y z
N MET A 1 28.89 -13.56 -48.02
CA MET A 1 29.06 -14.72 -47.12
C MET A 1 29.43 -14.30 -45.69
N GLY A 2 28.68 -13.38 -45.04
CA GLY A 2 29.06 -12.82 -43.71
C GLY A 2 28.00 -12.90 -42.60
N ASN A 3 26.82 -13.48 -42.84
CA ASN A 3 25.69 -13.44 -41.89
C ASN A 3 25.55 -14.68 -40.98
N GLY A 4 26.42 -15.69 -41.12
CA GLY A 4 26.34 -16.93 -40.32
C GLY A 4 26.86 -16.77 -38.89
N ILE A 5 28.05 -16.19 -38.74
CA ILE A 5 28.81 -16.15 -37.48
C ILE A 5 28.09 -15.35 -36.37
N SER A 6 27.30 -14.32 -36.72
CA SER A 6 26.60 -13.50 -35.73
C SER A 6 25.40 -14.18 -35.07
N ARG A 7 24.80 -15.19 -35.73
CA ARG A 7 23.61 -15.89 -35.19
C ARG A 7 23.99 -16.90 -34.13
N ASP A 8 25.07 -17.64 -34.34
CA ASP A 8 25.51 -18.70 -33.42
C ASP A 8 25.94 -18.12 -32.07
N VAL A 9 26.66 -17.00 -32.07
CA VAL A 9 27.06 -16.27 -30.85
C VAL A 9 25.84 -15.74 -30.05
N SER A 10 24.75 -15.37 -30.73
CA SER A 10 23.54 -14.89 -30.06
C SER A 10 22.76 -16.03 -29.40
N ILE A 11 22.74 -17.20 -30.04
CA ILE A 11 22.09 -18.41 -29.52
C ILE A 11 22.86 -18.98 -28.32
N GLU A 12 24.19 -19.01 -28.38
CA GLU A 12 25.02 -19.44 -27.23
C GLU A 12 24.82 -18.52 -26.01
N ARG A 13 24.85 -17.19 -26.20
CA ARG A 13 24.57 -16.25 -25.10
C ARG A 13 23.17 -16.39 -24.50
N LEU A 14 22.17 -16.70 -25.33
CA LEU A 14 20.81 -16.95 -24.85
C LEU A 14 20.74 -18.27 -24.07
N ASN A 15 21.41 -19.32 -24.54
CA ASN A 15 21.46 -20.61 -23.85
C ASN A 15 22.22 -20.51 -22.52
N ASP A 16 23.33 -19.77 -22.48
CA ASP A 16 24.07 -19.50 -21.24
C ASP A 16 23.23 -18.67 -20.26
N ALA A 17 22.48 -17.69 -20.76
CA ALA A 17 21.53 -16.95 -19.93
C ALA A 17 20.42 -17.87 -19.38
N ILE A 18 19.81 -18.72 -20.23
CA ILE A 18 18.80 -19.71 -19.81
C ILE A 18 19.38 -20.73 -18.82
N ALA A 19 20.62 -21.18 -19.01
CA ALA A 19 21.31 -22.08 -18.10
C ALA A 19 21.59 -21.40 -16.75
N SER A 20 21.91 -20.10 -16.75
CA SER A 20 22.07 -19.33 -15.52
C SER A 20 20.76 -19.18 -14.72
N PHE A 21 19.60 -19.20 -15.39
CA PHE A 21 18.29 -19.24 -14.73
C PHE A 21 17.97 -20.60 -14.09
N ARG A 22 18.73 -21.65 -14.39
CA ARG A 22 18.63 -22.96 -13.74
C ARG A 22 19.54 -23.11 -12.52
N ASP A 23 20.20 -22.04 -12.08
CA ASP A 23 20.94 -22.09 -10.82
C ASP A 23 19.96 -22.48 -9.69
N PRO A 24 20.18 -23.63 -9.01
CA PRO A 24 19.29 -24.08 -7.93
C PRO A 24 19.15 -23.03 -6.81
N LYS A 25 20.16 -22.17 -6.61
CA LYS A 25 20.07 -21.06 -5.66
C LYS A 25 19.06 -20.00 -6.10
N LEU A 26 19.02 -19.69 -7.39
CA LEU A 26 18.08 -18.73 -7.95
C LEU A 26 16.64 -19.25 -7.85
N ILE A 27 16.43 -20.54 -8.16
CA ILE A 27 15.12 -21.19 -8.04
C ILE A 27 14.65 -21.17 -6.59
N ALA A 28 15.49 -21.58 -5.63
CA ALA A 28 15.15 -21.55 -4.21
C ALA A 28 14.84 -20.12 -3.71
N ALA A 29 15.64 -19.13 -4.11
CA ALA A 29 15.37 -17.73 -3.77
C ALA A 29 14.05 -17.22 -4.38
N ALA A 30 13.74 -17.61 -5.62
CA ALA A 30 12.50 -17.25 -6.28
C ALA A 30 11.27 -17.91 -5.61
N GLU A 31 11.37 -19.19 -5.23
CA GLU A 31 10.31 -19.90 -4.51
C GLU A 31 10.01 -19.26 -3.15
N VAL A 32 11.06 -18.99 -2.36
CA VAL A 32 10.92 -18.32 -1.06
C VAL A 32 10.34 -16.91 -1.21
N THR A 33 10.79 -16.16 -2.23
CA THR A 33 10.25 -14.83 -2.53
C THR A 33 8.77 -14.90 -2.94
N ALA A 34 8.38 -15.90 -3.74
CA ALA A 34 7.00 -16.10 -4.16
C ALA A 34 6.10 -16.43 -2.96
N LEU A 35 6.55 -17.31 -2.06
CA LEU A 35 5.83 -17.64 -0.83
C LEU A 35 5.65 -16.42 0.07
N ASP A 36 6.70 -15.63 0.29
CA ASP A 36 6.59 -14.43 1.11
C ASP A 36 5.74 -13.34 0.43
N ALA A 37 5.76 -13.24 -0.90
CA ALA A 37 4.88 -12.33 -1.63
C ALA A 37 3.41 -12.72 -1.50
N LEU A 38 3.09 -14.02 -1.54
CA LEU A 38 1.74 -14.51 -1.24
C LEU A 38 1.36 -14.22 0.22
N GLY A 39 2.28 -14.46 1.17
CA GLY A 39 2.09 -14.14 2.59
C GLY A 39 1.79 -12.65 2.83
N GLY A 40 2.60 -11.75 2.27
CA GLY A 40 2.38 -10.32 2.33
C GLY A 40 1.07 -9.89 1.68
N GLY A 41 0.70 -10.50 0.55
CA GLY A 41 -0.60 -10.31 -0.10
C GLY A 41 -1.78 -10.67 0.81
N ILE A 42 -1.73 -11.84 1.46
CA ILE A 42 -2.76 -12.32 2.38
C ILE A 42 -2.87 -11.41 3.61
N ILE A 43 -1.74 -11.05 4.22
CA ILE A 43 -1.70 -10.15 5.40
C ILE A 43 -2.33 -8.81 5.05
N PHE A 44 -1.94 -8.21 3.93
CA PHE A 44 -2.49 -6.93 3.50
C PHE A 44 -3.99 -7.01 3.22
N PHE A 45 -4.42 -8.01 2.45
CA PHE A 45 -5.83 -8.23 2.13
C PHE A 45 -6.68 -8.45 3.39
N GLY A 46 -6.18 -9.24 4.35
CA GLY A 46 -6.80 -9.46 5.64
C GLY A 46 -6.95 -8.17 6.45
N GLY A 47 -5.89 -7.35 6.52
CA GLY A 47 -5.91 -6.09 7.26
C GLY A 47 -6.90 -5.06 6.70
N VAL A 48 -6.95 -4.88 5.37
CA VAL A 48 -7.95 -3.98 4.75
C VAL A 48 -9.38 -4.53 4.84
N SER A 49 -9.54 -5.85 4.81
CA SER A 49 -10.83 -6.53 5.01
C SER A 49 -11.36 -6.33 6.43
N LEU A 50 -10.49 -6.46 7.43
CA LEU A 50 -10.81 -6.18 8.84
C LEU A 50 -11.20 -4.71 9.03
N THR A 51 -10.47 -3.79 8.38
CA THR A 51 -10.81 -2.35 8.39
C THR A 51 -12.21 -2.10 7.80
N GLN A 52 -12.54 -2.76 6.69
CA GLN A 52 -13.89 -2.66 6.11
C GLN A 52 -14.98 -3.21 7.04
N LEU A 53 -14.73 -4.35 7.68
CA LEU A 53 -15.64 -4.94 8.65
C LEU A 53 -15.85 -4.04 9.86
N ALA A 54 -14.78 -3.45 10.39
CA ALA A 54 -14.84 -2.49 11.50
C ALA A 54 -15.74 -1.29 11.14
N MET A 55 -15.53 -0.69 9.96
CA MET A 55 -16.41 0.40 9.49
C MET A 55 -17.87 -0.04 9.36
N TYR A 56 -18.13 -1.25 8.87
CA TYR A 56 -19.49 -1.78 8.73
C TYR A 56 -20.19 -1.96 10.08
N VAL A 57 -19.51 -2.55 11.07
CA VAL A 57 -20.04 -2.70 12.43
C VAL A 57 -20.31 -1.35 13.07
N SER A 58 -19.40 -0.38 12.88
CA SER A 58 -19.55 1.00 13.35
C SER A 58 -20.53 1.85 12.53
N ARG A 59 -21.24 1.27 11.55
CA ARG A 59 -22.19 1.98 10.65
C ARG A 59 -21.56 3.13 9.85
N ILE A 60 -20.24 3.12 9.69
CA ILE A 60 -19.48 4.07 8.87
C ILE A 60 -19.58 3.59 7.41
N SER A 61 -20.01 4.47 6.52
CA SER A 61 -20.18 4.14 5.10
C SER A 61 -19.39 5.08 4.22
N ALA A 62 -19.22 4.73 2.94
CA ALA A 62 -18.55 5.57 1.95
C ALA A 62 -19.14 6.98 1.80
N SER A 63 -20.38 7.23 2.24
CA SER A 63 -21.00 8.55 2.21
C SER A 63 -20.76 9.39 3.47
N THR A 64 -20.18 8.81 4.53
CA THR A 64 -19.78 9.58 5.72
C THR A 64 -18.64 10.54 5.33
N PRO A 65 -18.77 11.86 5.53
CA PRO A 65 -17.71 12.80 5.15
C PRO A 65 -16.41 12.53 5.90
N ILE A 66 -15.28 12.48 5.18
CA ILE A 66 -13.90 12.38 5.70
C ILE A 66 -13.56 11.05 6.42
N VAL A 67 -14.41 10.59 7.33
CA VAL A 67 -14.16 9.42 8.20
C VAL A 67 -13.73 8.16 7.42
N PRO A 68 -14.39 7.73 6.33
CA PRO A 68 -13.97 6.59 5.53
C PRO A 68 -12.57 6.74 4.95
N THR A 69 -12.19 7.97 4.58
CA THR A 69 -10.87 8.26 4.00
C THR A 69 -9.80 8.15 5.07
N VAL A 70 -10.04 8.69 6.26
CA VAL A 70 -9.11 8.62 7.40
C VAL A 70 -8.97 7.18 7.87
N VAL A 71 -10.07 6.50 8.19
CA VAL A 71 -10.05 5.11 8.66
C VAL A 71 -9.47 4.17 7.60
N GLY A 72 -9.81 4.37 6.32
CA GLY A 72 -9.22 3.62 5.23
C GLY A 72 -7.70 3.84 5.08
N ALA A 73 -7.22 5.07 5.25
CA ALA A 73 -5.78 5.38 5.21
C ALA A 73 -5.04 4.73 6.38
N VAL A 74 -5.61 4.79 7.59
CA VAL A 74 -5.07 4.10 8.79
C VAL A 74 -5.03 2.59 8.56
N GLY A 75 -6.10 1.99 8.03
CA GLY A 75 -6.16 0.56 7.74
C GLY A 75 -5.11 0.11 6.73
N VAL A 76 -4.92 0.86 5.63
CA VAL A 76 -3.84 0.60 4.66
C VAL A 76 -2.47 0.74 5.31
N THR A 77 -2.25 1.78 6.11
CA THR A 77 -0.98 2.03 6.81
C THR A 77 -0.63 0.88 7.75
N ALA A 78 -1.57 0.50 8.62
CA ALA A 78 -1.38 -0.59 9.58
C ALA A 78 -1.13 -1.93 8.86
N SER A 79 -1.90 -2.22 7.81
CA SER A 79 -1.70 -3.42 6.99
C SER A 79 -0.32 -3.45 6.33
N SER A 80 0.16 -2.29 5.86
CA SER A 80 1.49 -2.15 5.24
C SER A 80 2.63 -2.34 6.24
N ILE A 81 2.47 -1.82 7.47
CA ILE A 81 3.41 -2.05 8.56
C ILE A 81 3.49 -3.54 8.89
N LEU A 82 2.35 -4.23 9.00
CA LEU A 82 2.32 -5.68 9.26
C LEU A 82 3.03 -6.47 8.15
N VAL A 83 2.85 -6.09 6.88
CA VAL A 83 3.60 -6.70 5.77
C VAL A 83 5.10 -6.40 5.88
N GLY A 84 5.47 -5.16 6.24
CA GLY A 84 6.86 -4.78 6.46
C GLY A 84 7.52 -5.60 7.57
N SER A 85 6.86 -5.71 8.73
CA SER A 85 7.31 -6.56 9.84
C SER A 85 7.43 -8.02 9.43
N PHE A 86 6.47 -8.52 8.63
CA PHE A 86 6.55 -9.88 8.08
C PHE A 86 7.76 -10.08 7.16
N CYS A 87 8.13 -9.09 6.35
CA CYS A 87 9.30 -9.16 5.47
C CYS A 87 10.63 -9.09 6.22
N LEU A 88 10.65 -8.45 7.40
CA LEU A 88 11.85 -8.26 8.21
C LEU A 88 12.12 -9.40 9.19
N ARG A 89 11.25 -10.42 9.23
CA ARG A 89 11.49 -11.60 10.06
C ARG A 89 12.82 -12.23 9.65
N SER A 90 13.74 -12.38 10.61
CA SER A 90 14.98 -13.11 10.38
C SER A 90 14.65 -14.49 9.80
N ARG A 91 15.07 -14.74 8.57
CA ARG A 91 15.04 -16.07 8.00
C ARG A 91 16.19 -16.83 8.63
N GLU A 92 15.89 -17.65 9.64
CA GLU A 92 16.79 -18.76 9.92
C GLU A 92 16.84 -19.62 8.65
N PRO A 93 18.04 -20.01 8.17
CA PRO A 93 18.17 -20.84 6.99
C PRO A 93 17.28 -22.07 7.13
N TRP A 94 16.36 -22.24 6.19
CA TRP A 94 15.44 -23.38 6.19
C TRP A 94 16.27 -24.67 6.12
N THR A 95 16.37 -25.38 7.24
CA THR A 95 16.99 -26.71 7.28
C THR A 95 15.98 -27.70 6.71
N SER A 96 16.41 -28.49 5.74
CA SER A 96 15.54 -29.30 4.87
C SER A 96 14.80 -30.47 5.56
N SER A 97 14.79 -30.54 6.89
CA SER A 97 14.18 -31.64 7.65
C SER A 97 12.82 -31.32 8.26
N GLU A 98 12.39 -30.06 8.30
CA GLU A 98 11.11 -29.68 8.91
C GLU A 98 9.97 -29.58 7.89
N SER A 99 8.79 -30.12 8.26
CA SER A 99 7.63 -30.07 7.39
C SER A 99 7.08 -28.64 7.29
N ILE A 100 6.54 -28.26 6.12
CA ILE A 100 5.90 -26.95 5.88
C ILE A 100 4.82 -26.66 6.94
N LEU A 101 4.12 -27.69 7.41
CA LEU A 101 3.04 -27.57 8.39
C LEU A 101 3.57 -27.18 9.78
N ASP A 102 4.73 -27.69 10.19
CA ASP A 102 5.35 -27.32 11.47
C ASP A 102 5.79 -25.86 11.46
N HIS A 103 6.34 -25.40 10.33
CA HIS A 103 6.72 -24.01 10.16
C HIS A 103 5.51 -23.06 10.26
N LEU A 104 4.41 -23.39 9.57
CA LEU A 104 3.16 -22.61 9.63
C LEU A 104 2.59 -22.52 11.05
N ARG A 105 2.83 -23.51 11.91
CA ARG A 105 2.38 -23.54 13.31
C ARG A 105 3.22 -22.63 14.21
N GLU A 106 4.52 -22.49 13.95
CA GLU A 106 5.42 -21.65 14.75
C GLU A 106 5.44 -20.17 14.33
N VAL A 107 5.07 -19.84 13.08
CA VAL A 107 5.07 -18.46 12.57
C VAL A 107 4.41 -17.46 13.53
N PRO A 108 3.23 -17.72 14.14
CA PRO A 108 2.55 -16.73 14.97
C PRO A 108 3.38 -16.32 16.20
N ALA A 109 4.18 -17.22 16.77
CA ALA A 109 4.93 -16.94 18.00
C ALA A 109 6.22 -16.15 17.72
N LYS A 110 6.95 -16.50 16.65
CA LYS A 110 8.23 -15.84 16.29
C LYS A 110 8.02 -14.49 15.59
N LEU A 111 6.87 -14.26 14.96
CA LEU A 111 6.55 -12.99 14.30
C LEU A 111 6.54 -11.77 15.25
N PHE A 112 6.44 -12.00 16.56
CA PHE A 112 6.39 -10.94 17.58
C PHE A 112 7.75 -10.54 18.17
N PHE A 113 8.87 -11.20 17.84
CA PHE A 113 10.14 -11.03 18.58
C PHE A 113 11.22 -10.17 17.91
N MET A 114 10.98 -9.60 16.74
CA MET A 114 11.83 -8.54 16.20
C MET A 114 11.09 -7.22 16.25
N ASP A 115 11.68 -6.23 16.93
CA ASP A 115 11.21 -4.86 16.93
C ASP A 115 11.69 -4.19 15.63
N PRO A 116 10.83 -4.06 14.58
CA PRO A 116 11.23 -3.30 13.41
C PRO A 116 11.57 -1.88 13.84
N THR A 117 12.66 -1.33 13.31
CA THR A 117 13.02 0.06 13.61
C THR A 117 11.92 1.01 13.13
N ALA A 118 11.78 2.16 13.78
CA ALA A 118 10.79 3.17 13.38
C ALA A 118 10.96 3.60 11.91
N VAL A 119 12.20 3.64 11.40
CA VAL A 119 12.51 3.93 10.00
C VAL A 119 11.95 2.86 9.07
N GLN A 120 12.14 1.57 9.39
CA GLN A 120 11.60 0.46 8.62
C GLN A 120 10.07 0.45 8.59
N MET A 121 9.42 0.69 9.74
CA MET A 121 7.96 0.80 9.82
C MET A 121 7.44 1.96 8.97
N THR A 122 8.13 3.10 9.02
CA THR A 122 7.79 4.29 8.23
C THR A 122 7.95 4.03 6.73
N ALA A 123 9.04 3.37 6.32
CA ALA A 123 9.28 2.99 4.94
C ALA A 123 8.20 2.01 4.43
N ALA A 124 7.83 1.00 5.23
CA ALA A 124 6.76 0.06 4.89
C ALA A 124 5.40 0.77 4.74
N ALA A 125 5.05 1.64 5.68
CA ALA A 125 3.85 2.47 5.62
C ALA A 125 3.81 3.34 4.35
N ALA A 126 4.88 4.08 4.07
CA ALA A 126 4.97 4.96 2.90
C ALA A 126 4.87 4.18 1.59
N THR A 127 5.59 3.05 1.49
CA THR A 127 5.59 2.18 0.31
C THR A 127 4.22 1.58 0.06
N GLY A 128 3.57 1.06 1.11
CA GLY A 128 2.24 0.48 0.97
C GLY A 128 1.16 1.51 0.62
N LEU A 129 1.21 2.72 1.19
CA LEU A 129 0.31 3.81 0.79
C LEU A 129 0.51 4.20 -0.67
N LEU A 130 1.76 4.32 -1.13
CA LEU A 130 2.09 4.64 -2.52
C LEU A 130 1.60 3.56 -3.47
N LEU A 131 1.95 2.29 -3.23
CA LEU A 131 1.53 1.16 -4.07
C LEU A 131 0.02 1.00 -4.08
N PHE A 132 -0.66 1.17 -2.93
CA PHE A 132 -2.13 1.16 -2.87
C PHE A 132 -2.72 2.21 -3.80
N ARG A 133 -2.18 3.44 -3.83
CA ARG A 133 -2.64 4.49 -4.74
C ARG A 133 -2.31 4.20 -6.21
N LEU A 134 -1.11 3.72 -6.52
CA LEU A 134 -0.70 3.37 -7.88
C LEU A 134 -1.56 2.26 -8.47
N LEU A 135 -1.99 1.30 -7.65
CA LEU A 135 -2.90 0.22 -8.01
C LEU A 135 -4.39 0.67 -8.07
N GLY A 136 -4.64 1.99 -8.07
CA GLY A 136 -5.97 2.58 -8.20
C GLY A 136 -6.79 2.58 -6.90
N GLY A 137 -6.17 2.31 -5.76
CA GLY A 137 -6.79 2.34 -4.45
C GLY A 137 -7.27 3.74 -4.07
N ARG A 138 -8.45 3.80 -3.46
CA ARG A 138 -9.01 5.03 -2.87
C ARG A 138 -9.40 4.68 -1.43
N PHE A 139 -8.92 5.45 -0.45
CA PHE A 139 -9.13 5.10 0.95
C PHE A 139 -10.62 5.01 1.32
N HIS A 140 -11.44 5.93 0.81
CA HIS A 140 -12.90 5.87 1.00
C HIS A 140 -13.57 4.63 0.38
N ALA A 141 -12.96 4.01 -0.64
CA ALA A 141 -13.53 2.83 -1.31
C ALA A 141 -13.39 1.55 -0.48
N ILE A 142 -12.63 1.60 0.63
CA ILE A 142 -12.56 0.51 1.61
C ILE A 142 -13.85 0.46 2.44
N ALA A 143 -14.57 1.58 2.60
CA ALA A 143 -15.80 1.60 3.39
C ALA A 143 -16.95 0.84 2.70
N PRO A 144 -17.90 0.28 3.47
CA PRO A 144 -19.11 -0.28 2.91
C PRO A 144 -19.95 0.82 2.25
N SER A 145 -20.75 0.44 1.25
CA SER A 145 -21.63 1.40 0.56
C SER A 145 -22.99 1.50 1.24
N ASP A 146 -23.45 2.73 1.48
CA ASP A 146 -24.85 2.98 1.80
C ASP A 146 -25.66 2.98 0.49
N PHE A 147 -26.74 2.18 0.44
CA PHE A 147 -27.59 2.14 -0.75
C PHE A 147 -28.25 3.48 -1.07
N ARG A 148 -28.40 4.39 -0.10
CA ARG A 148 -29.07 5.69 -0.30
C ARG A 148 -28.18 6.78 -0.91
N HIS A 149 -26.88 6.53 -1.03
CA HIS A 149 -25.87 7.52 -1.39
C HIS A 149 -24.93 6.98 -2.48
N PRO A 150 -24.05 7.83 -3.08
CA PRO A 150 -22.94 7.33 -3.87
C PRO A 150 -22.12 6.30 -3.09
N GLY A 151 -22.00 5.08 -3.63
CA GLY A 151 -21.25 4.01 -2.98
C GLY A 151 -19.73 4.17 -3.10
N ALA A 152 -19.03 3.18 -2.55
CA ALA A 152 -17.59 3.07 -2.50
C ALA A 152 -16.94 3.06 -3.90
N PHE A 153 -17.68 2.64 -4.93
CA PHE A 153 -17.21 2.58 -6.31
C PHE A 153 -17.74 3.75 -7.16
N ALA A 154 -18.33 4.78 -6.54
CA ALA A 154 -18.73 5.98 -7.26
C ALA A 154 -17.52 6.79 -7.71
N HIS A 155 -17.54 7.23 -8.98
CA HIS A 155 -16.52 8.10 -9.56
C HIS A 155 -17.15 9.45 -9.90
N SER A 156 -17.04 10.41 -8.99
CA SER A 156 -17.69 11.73 -9.12
C SER A 156 -17.18 12.55 -10.31
N ARG A 157 -15.92 12.36 -10.71
CA ARG A 157 -15.30 13.11 -11.83
C ARG A 157 -15.82 12.72 -13.20
N ILE A 158 -16.34 11.50 -13.35
CA ILE A 158 -16.79 10.94 -14.63
C ILE A 158 -18.29 10.66 -14.67
N SER A 159 -19.00 10.86 -13.55
CA SER A 159 -20.46 10.77 -13.54
C SER A 159 -21.06 11.89 -14.36
N LEU A 160 -22.30 11.69 -14.83
CA LEU A 160 -22.98 12.70 -15.64
C LEU A 160 -23.78 13.64 -14.74
N PRO A 161 -23.88 14.94 -15.07
CA PRO A 161 -24.84 15.81 -14.40
C PRO A 161 -26.26 15.27 -14.61
N ALA A 162 -27.08 15.32 -13.58
CA ALA A 162 -28.47 14.90 -13.64
C ALA A 162 -29.39 16.11 -13.46
N THR A 163 -30.51 16.11 -14.19
CA THR A 163 -31.63 17.00 -13.93
C THR A 163 -32.61 16.31 -12.98
N LEU A 164 -33.66 17.04 -12.56
CA LEU A 164 -34.77 16.47 -11.81
C LEU A 164 -35.58 15.44 -12.62
N GLU A 165 -35.43 15.42 -13.94
CA GLU A 165 -36.11 14.51 -14.84
C GLU A 165 -35.40 13.16 -14.94
N TYR A 166 -36.09 12.17 -15.50
CA TYR A 166 -35.48 10.89 -15.80
C TYR A 166 -34.43 11.03 -16.89
N ALA A 167 -33.36 10.23 -16.80
CA ALA A 167 -32.31 10.21 -17.82
C ALA A 167 -32.90 9.90 -19.19
N ASP A 168 -32.53 10.70 -20.20
CA ASP A 168 -32.89 10.50 -21.59
C ASP A 168 -32.15 9.29 -22.22
N GLY A 169 -32.43 9.00 -23.50
CA GLY A 169 -31.81 7.89 -24.21
C GLY A 169 -30.28 8.00 -24.29
N SER A 170 -29.76 9.20 -24.55
CA SER A 170 -28.32 9.49 -24.63
C SER A 170 -27.60 9.28 -23.29
N ALA A 171 -28.13 9.85 -22.22
CA ALA A 171 -27.59 9.71 -20.87
C ALA A 171 -27.60 8.25 -20.42
N ARG A 172 -28.68 7.51 -20.72
CA ARG A 172 -28.73 6.05 -20.47
C ARG A 172 -27.64 5.31 -21.23
N ALA A 173 -27.42 5.62 -22.51
CA ALA A 173 -26.38 4.98 -23.31
C ALA A 173 -24.98 5.25 -22.72
N VAL A 174 -24.68 6.49 -22.35
CA VAL A 174 -23.40 6.83 -21.69
C VAL A 174 -23.25 6.12 -20.35
N ILE A 175 -24.33 6.03 -19.55
CA ILE A 175 -24.32 5.29 -18.29
C ILE A 175 -24.08 3.79 -18.49
N GLN A 176 -24.61 3.18 -19.56
CA GLN A 176 -24.25 1.80 -19.90
C GLN A 176 -22.76 1.67 -20.13
N SER A 177 -22.16 2.57 -20.91
CA SER A 177 -20.72 2.58 -21.20
C SER A 177 -19.89 2.75 -19.92
N LEU A 178 -20.26 3.71 -19.06
CA LEU A 178 -19.61 3.92 -17.77
C LEU A 178 -19.76 2.70 -16.84
N GLY A 179 -20.93 2.07 -16.82
CA GLY A 179 -21.18 0.86 -16.03
C GLY A 179 -20.35 -0.34 -16.50
N ARG A 180 -20.18 -0.52 -17.81
CA ARG A 180 -19.31 -1.57 -18.37
C ARG A 180 -17.84 -1.33 -18.01
N LEU A 181 -17.38 -0.08 -18.06
CA LEU A 181 -15.98 0.28 -17.81
C LEU A 181 -15.62 0.28 -16.32
N TYR A 182 -16.43 0.93 -15.49
CA TYR A 182 -16.12 1.17 -14.07
C TYR A 182 -16.91 0.29 -13.11
N GLY A 183 -18.04 -0.24 -13.54
CA GLY A 183 -18.94 -1.07 -12.75
C GLY A 183 -20.01 -0.28 -12.02
N CYS A 184 -20.85 -1.02 -11.29
CA CYS A 184 -21.87 -0.43 -10.42
C CYS A 184 -21.23 0.45 -9.34
N HIS A 185 -21.71 1.68 -9.15
CA HIS A 185 -21.16 2.60 -8.15
C HIS A 185 -21.36 2.11 -6.69
N THR A 186 -22.36 1.26 -6.45
CA THR A 186 -22.63 0.67 -5.12
C THR A 186 -21.79 -0.57 -4.85
N CYS A 187 -21.77 -1.57 -5.75
CA CYS A 187 -21.15 -2.87 -5.49
C CYS A 187 -19.92 -3.18 -6.35
N GLY A 188 -19.60 -2.32 -7.32
CA GLY A 188 -18.45 -2.48 -8.19
C GLY A 188 -18.57 -3.63 -9.21
N VAL A 189 -19.72 -4.29 -9.35
CA VAL A 189 -19.87 -5.38 -10.33
C VAL A 189 -19.72 -4.84 -11.77
N ARG A 190 -18.93 -5.54 -12.59
CA ARG A 190 -18.61 -5.23 -14.00
C ARG A 190 -18.94 -6.41 -14.91
N LYS A 191 -20.21 -6.80 -14.97
CA LYS A 191 -20.64 -7.89 -15.86
C LYS A 191 -21.03 -7.29 -17.21
N ALA A 192 -20.48 -7.82 -18.31
CA ALA A 192 -20.77 -7.36 -19.66
C ALA A 192 -22.27 -7.46 -20.01
N THR A 193 -22.95 -8.46 -19.45
CA THR A 193 -24.39 -8.69 -19.62
C THR A 193 -25.27 -7.90 -18.66
N SER A 194 -24.70 -7.20 -17.66
CA SER A 194 -25.51 -6.42 -16.74
C SER A 194 -26.02 -5.15 -17.41
N LYS A 195 -27.32 -4.90 -17.25
CA LYS A 195 -27.94 -3.60 -17.49
C LYS A 195 -27.58 -2.67 -16.34
N PHE A 196 -27.24 -1.42 -16.66
CA PHE A 196 -26.99 -0.37 -15.69
C PHE A 196 -28.08 0.69 -15.74
N HIS A 197 -28.63 1.06 -14.60
CA HIS A 197 -29.56 2.18 -14.46
C HIS A 197 -28.77 3.47 -14.23
N ALA A 198 -29.28 4.58 -14.77
CA ALA A 198 -28.83 5.92 -14.46
C ALA A 198 -29.44 6.33 -13.11
N ASP A 199 -28.74 5.98 -12.02
CA ASP A 199 -29.20 6.26 -10.66
C ASP A 199 -28.95 7.72 -10.28
N HIS A 200 -29.99 8.42 -9.80
CA HIS A 200 -29.92 9.80 -9.36
C HIS A 200 -29.33 9.89 -7.95
N GLN A 201 -28.16 10.51 -7.82
CA GLN A 201 -27.52 10.73 -6.53
C GLN A 201 -27.26 12.22 -6.26
N PRO A 202 -27.73 12.76 -5.10
CA PRO A 202 -28.65 12.12 -4.15
C PRO A 202 -30.04 11.89 -4.77
N PRO A 203 -30.90 11.02 -4.19
CA PRO A 203 -32.26 10.82 -4.68
C PRO A 203 -33.05 12.14 -4.77
N VAL A 204 -33.95 12.26 -5.76
CA VAL A 204 -34.67 13.52 -6.05
C VAL A 204 -35.39 14.10 -4.83
N MET A 205 -36.01 13.25 -3.99
CA MET A 205 -36.68 13.73 -2.78
C MET A 205 -35.69 14.36 -1.78
N VAL A 206 -34.49 13.77 -1.65
CA VAL A 206 -33.42 14.27 -0.78
C VAL A 206 -32.85 15.57 -1.34
N ALA A 207 -32.59 15.61 -2.65
CA ALA A 207 -32.11 16.84 -3.31
C ALA A 207 -33.11 18.00 -3.14
N LYS A 208 -34.41 17.75 -3.30
CA LYS A 208 -35.46 18.75 -3.10
C LYS A 208 -35.52 19.21 -1.64
N SER A 209 -35.47 18.29 -0.68
CA SER A 209 -35.49 18.66 0.75
C SER A 209 -34.25 19.45 1.15
N ASP A 210 -33.08 19.08 0.65
CA ASP A 210 -31.83 19.77 0.97
C ASP A 210 -31.78 21.15 0.33
N ASN A 211 -32.24 21.30 -0.93
CA ASN A 211 -32.34 22.60 -1.59
C ASN A 211 -33.40 23.53 -0.97
N ALA A 212 -34.36 22.98 -0.22
CA ALA A 212 -35.32 23.76 0.55
C ALA A 212 -34.74 24.33 1.85
N ARG A 213 -33.62 23.78 2.36
CA ARG A 213 -32.98 24.25 3.59
C ARG A 213 -32.36 25.64 3.39
N LEU A 214 -32.64 26.54 4.33
CA LEU A 214 -32.15 27.92 4.30
C LEU A 214 -30.62 28.00 4.19
N TRP A 215 -29.90 27.12 4.87
CA TRP A 215 -28.43 27.03 4.82
C TRP A 215 -27.89 26.82 3.40
N ASN A 216 -28.51 25.94 2.61
CA ASN A 216 -28.10 25.68 1.24
C ASN A 216 -28.46 26.84 0.31
N ARG A 217 -29.57 27.53 0.58
CA ARG A 217 -29.97 28.72 -0.19
C ARG A 217 -29.03 29.90 0.02
N LEU A 218 -28.51 30.08 1.24
CA LEU A 218 -27.72 31.27 1.60
C LEU A 218 -26.21 31.06 1.51
N ILE A 219 -25.71 29.84 1.78
CA ILE A 219 -24.28 29.61 2.02
C ILE A 219 -23.73 28.48 1.14
N ALA A 220 -24.31 27.29 1.19
CA ALA A 220 -23.69 26.11 0.55
C ALA A 220 -23.98 25.98 -0.96
N GLY A 221 -24.99 26.69 -1.47
CA GLY A 221 -25.48 26.55 -2.84
C GLY A 221 -26.40 25.33 -3.05
N PRO A 222 -26.98 25.19 -4.25
CA PRO A 222 -27.87 24.08 -4.57
C PRO A 222 -27.10 22.76 -4.68
N VAL A 223 -27.70 21.70 -4.13
CA VAL A 223 -27.24 20.32 -4.26
C VAL A 223 -27.36 19.89 -5.72
N VAL A 224 -26.22 19.63 -6.34
CA VAL A 224 -26.12 19.14 -7.72
C VAL A 224 -26.31 17.63 -7.75
N GLN A 225 -27.34 17.17 -8.45
CA GLN A 225 -27.56 15.74 -8.69
C GLN A 225 -26.69 15.23 -9.83
N ARG A 226 -26.31 13.96 -9.76
CA ARG A 226 -25.51 13.29 -10.79
C ARG A 226 -26.03 11.87 -11.04
N TYR A 227 -25.88 11.39 -12.27
CA TYR A 227 -26.15 10.01 -12.64
C TYR A 227 -24.93 9.13 -12.41
N TYR A 228 -25.15 8.00 -11.73
CA TYR A 228 -24.16 6.94 -11.58
C TYR A 228 -24.67 5.62 -12.16
N PRO A 229 -23.79 4.78 -12.73
CA PRO A 229 -24.18 3.46 -13.20
C PRO A 229 -24.48 2.55 -12.00
N GLN A 230 -25.69 2.00 -11.93
CA GLN A 230 -26.11 1.08 -10.87
C GLN A 230 -26.73 -0.19 -11.45
N CYS A 231 -26.34 -1.38 -10.97
CA CYS A 231 -26.94 -2.62 -11.45
C CYS A 231 -28.35 -2.84 -10.89
N ASP A 232 -29.18 -3.60 -11.61
CA ASP A 232 -30.58 -3.91 -11.26
C ASP A 232 -30.73 -4.39 -9.80
N ALA A 233 -29.87 -5.30 -9.36
CA ALA A 233 -29.90 -5.83 -7.99
C ALA A 233 -29.67 -4.75 -6.93
N CYS A 234 -28.77 -3.78 -7.17
CA CYS A 234 -28.54 -2.69 -6.22
C CYS A 234 -29.65 -1.64 -6.27
N SER A 235 -30.13 -1.32 -7.48
CA SER A 235 -31.25 -0.39 -7.71
C SER A 235 -32.52 -0.83 -6.97
N ASN A 236 -32.88 -2.12 -7.08
CA ASN A 236 -34.05 -2.67 -6.37
C ASN A 236 -33.94 -2.54 -4.84
N ILE A 237 -32.75 -2.82 -4.28
CA ILE A 237 -32.51 -2.69 -2.84
C ILE A 237 -32.58 -1.23 -2.42
N GLN A 238 -31.93 -0.33 -3.17
CA GLN A 238 -31.94 1.09 -2.90
C GLN A 238 -33.36 1.66 -2.90
N GLY A 239 -34.19 1.35 -3.90
CA GLY A 239 -35.57 1.83 -3.95
C GLY A 239 -36.36 1.45 -2.70
N ALA A 240 -36.16 0.23 -2.18
CA ALA A 240 -36.78 -0.21 -0.93
C ALA A 240 -36.22 0.54 0.30
N GLN A 241 -34.92 0.80 0.35
CA GLN A 241 -34.30 1.53 1.48
C GLN A 241 -34.67 3.01 1.50
N VAL A 242 -34.71 3.67 0.34
CA VAL A 242 -35.09 5.09 0.21
C VAL A 242 -36.54 5.28 0.66
N LYS A 243 -37.46 4.39 0.25
CA LYS A 243 -38.87 4.43 0.71
C LYS A 243 -39.01 4.31 2.23
N LYS A 244 -38.18 3.49 2.88
CA LYS A 244 -38.19 3.28 4.33
C LYS A 244 -37.33 4.29 5.10
N ASN A 245 -36.59 5.15 4.40
CA ASN A 245 -35.50 5.94 4.96
C ASN A 245 -34.53 5.12 5.85
N ALA A 246 -34.32 3.85 5.52
CA ALA A 246 -33.54 2.92 6.33
C ALA A 246 -32.11 2.82 5.79
N GLN A 247 -31.12 2.84 6.67
CA GLN A 247 -29.73 2.63 6.28
C GLN A 247 -29.45 1.14 6.13
N LYS A 248 -29.08 0.72 4.92
CA LYS A 248 -28.52 -0.60 4.66
C LYS A 248 -27.15 -0.44 4.05
N LEU A 249 -26.17 -1.12 4.63
CA LEU A 249 -24.79 -1.10 4.17
C LEU A 249 -24.47 -2.34 3.34
N LYS A 250 -23.58 -2.18 2.37
CA LYS A 250 -23.06 -3.27 1.55
C LYS A 250 -21.55 -3.41 1.75
N LEU A 251 -21.13 -4.56 2.25
CA LEU A 251 -19.72 -5.00 2.31
C LEU A 251 -19.21 -5.43 0.94
N HIS A 252 -17.90 -5.29 0.72
CA HIS A 252 -17.23 -5.56 -0.56
C HIS A 252 -16.06 -6.53 -0.44
N LEU A 253 -16.06 -7.39 0.58
CA LEU A 253 -14.97 -8.34 0.87
C LEU A 253 -14.64 -9.26 -0.31
N THR A 254 -15.63 -9.63 -1.11
CA THR A 254 -15.45 -10.49 -2.28
C THR A 254 -15.15 -9.70 -3.57
N SER A 255 -15.19 -8.38 -3.52
CA SER A 255 -14.93 -7.51 -4.68
C SER A 255 -13.45 -7.20 -4.80
N VAL A 256 -12.66 -8.22 -5.12
CA VAL A 256 -11.21 -8.11 -5.25
C VAL A 256 -10.86 -7.12 -6.39
N ARG A 257 -9.78 -6.37 -6.17
CA ARG A 257 -9.27 -5.27 -7.00
C ARG A 257 -7.75 -5.26 -6.98
N PRO A 258 -7.08 -4.65 -7.97
CA PRO A 258 -5.61 -4.62 -8.01
C PRO A 258 -4.96 -4.11 -6.72
N TYR A 259 -5.51 -3.06 -6.09
CA TYR A 259 -4.96 -2.52 -4.83
C TYR A 259 -5.00 -3.49 -3.65
N HIS A 260 -5.75 -4.59 -3.70
CA HIS A 260 -5.69 -5.62 -2.67
C HIS A 260 -4.39 -6.44 -2.74
N ALA A 261 -3.71 -6.43 -3.89
CA ALA A 261 -2.39 -7.04 -4.07
C ALA A 261 -1.23 -6.14 -3.61
N THR A 262 -1.50 -5.03 -2.90
CA THR A 262 -0.45 -4.10 -2.44
C THR A 262 0.61 -4.82 -1.61
N GLY A 263 0.21 -5.67 -0.64
CA GLY A 263 1.16 -6.43 0.17
C GLY A 263 2.04 -7.37 -0.65
N LEU A 264 1.49 -8.00 -1.69
CA LEU A 264 2.26 -8.85 -2.61
C LEU A 264 3.33 -8.05 -3.34
N TRP A 265 2.97 -6.88 -3.89
CA TRP A 265 3.91 -6.01 -4.57
C TRP A 265 4.94 -5.38 -3.62
N MET A 266 4.56 -5.11 -2.38
CA MET A 266 5.50 -4.65 -1.35
C MET A 266 6.62 -5.66 -1.11
N VAL A 267 6.31 -6.96 -1.06
CA VAL A 267 7.36 -7.99 -0.87
C VAL A 267 8.22 -8.13 -2.13
N LEU A 268 7.60 -8.16 -3.31
CA LEU A 268 8.34 -8.33 -4.58
C LEU A 268 9.33 -7.18 -4.85
N PHE A 269 8.96 -5.95 -4.50
CA PHE A 269 9.81 -4.76 -4.70
C PHE A 269 10.58 -4.30 -3.45
N GLY A 270 10.29 -4.88 -2.28
CA GLY A 270 10.90 -4.51 -1.02
C GLY A 270 12.20 -5.25 -0.72
N ALA A 271 12.82 -4.90 0.41
CA ALA A 271 14.09 -5.45 0.86
C ALA A 271 14.09 -6.97 1.11
N GLY A 272 12.92 -7.60 1.32
CA GLY A 272 12.81 -9.05 1.55
C GLY A 272 12.74 -9.93 0.30
N GLY A 273 12.54 -9.32 -0.89
CA GLY A 273 12.42 -10.02 -2.17
C GLY A 273 13.70 -9.98 -3.01
N LEU A 274 13.55 -9.88 -4.32
CA LEU A 274 14.65 -9.76 -5.29
C LEU A 274 15.64 -8.63 -4.94
N GLY A 275 15.16 -7.55 -4.31
CA GLY A 275 16.00 -6.44 -3.86
C GLY A 275 17.06 -6.85 -2.83
N GLY A 276 16.71 -7.74 -1.89
CA GLY A 276 17.67 -8.26 -0.89
C GLY A 276 18.74 -9.15 -1.51
N TYR A 277 18.35 -10.04 -2.44
CA TYR A 277 19.30 -10.90 -3.16
C TYR A 277 20.27 -10.08 -4.02
N VAL A 278 19.79 -9.00 -4.64
CA VAL A 278 20.65 -8.09 -5.42
C VAL A 278 21.58 -7.29 -4.50
N ALA A 279 21.09 -6.83 -3.34
CA ALA A 279 21.89 -6.08 -2.36
C ALA A 279 23.01 -6.94 -1.73
N GLU A 280 22.75 -8.22 -1.47
CA GLU A 280 23.76 -9.15 -0.93
C GLU A 280 24.86 -9.48 -1.96
N ARG A 281 24.57 -9.33 -3.26
CA ARG A 281 25.54 -9.54 -4.35
C ARG A 281 26.42 -8.31 -4.62
N SER A 282 25.94 -7.11 -4.29
CA SER A 282 26.76 -5.90 -4.39
C SER A 282 27.70 -5.82 -3.18
N SER A 283 29.01 -5.81 -3.48
CA SER A 283 30.16 -5.37 -2.69
C SER A 283 29.86 -4.60 -1.39
N PRO A 284 30.71 -4.69 -0.33
CA PRO A 284 30.55 -4.00 0.97
C PRO A 284 30.44 -2.46 0.96
N GLU A 285 30.33 -1.83 -0.22
CA GLU A 285 30.08 -0.40 -0.32
C GLU A 285 28.57 -0.11 -0.21
N PRO A 286 28.16 0.76 0.72
CA PRO A 286 26.75 1.10 0.91
C PRO A 286 26.18 1.72 -0.36
N THR A 287 24.98 1.30 -0.74
CA THR A 287 24.29 1.79 -1.94
C THR A 287 24.01 3.29 -1.85
N ILE A 288 23.89 3.99 -2.98
CA ILE A 288 23.56 5.43 -3.01
C ILE A 288 22.28 5.72 -2.20
N MET A 289 21.28 4.82 -2.24
CA MET A 289 20.05 4.96 -1.46
C MET A 289 20.30 4.84 0.04
N GLU A 290 21.17 3.94 0.50
CA GLU A 290 21.56 3.84 1.90
C GLU A 290 22.37 5.05 2.36
N GLN A 291 23.26 5.57 1.52
CA GLN A 291 23.99 6.80 1.81
C GLN A 291 23.04 8.00 1.91
N VAL A 292 22.06 8.10 1.00
CA VAL A 292 21.03 9.14 1.02
C VAL A 292 20.10 8.98 2.23
N ALA A 293 19.70 7.77 2.57
CA ALA A 293 18.86 7.48 3.74
C ALA A 293 19.61 7.77 5.05
N ALA A 294 20.89 7.40 5.16
CA ALA A 294 21.74 7.74 6.30
C ALA A 294 21.89 9.26 6.44
N LYS A 295 22.15 9.96 5.33
CA LYS A 295 22.27 11.41 5.31
C LYS A 295 20.95 12.12 5.63
N ALA A 296 19.82 11.60 5.15
CA ALA A 296 18.49 12.13 5.48
C ALA A 296 18.15 11.87 6.95
N THR A 297 18.50 10.71 7.48
CA THR A 297 18.32 10.38 8.90
C THR A 297 19.12 11.32 9.79
N ASP A 298 20.37 11.63 9.43
CA ASP A 298 21.20 12.63 10.13
C ASP A 298 20.60 14.05 10.13
N VAL A 299 19.80 14.39 9.11
CA VAL A 299 19.12 15.70 9.00
C VAL A 299 17.84 15.74 9.85
N PHE A 300 17.05 14.68 9.83
CA PHE A 300 15.75 14.64 10.52
C PHE A 300 15.85 14.19 11.99
N GLN A 301 16.87 13.41 12.34
CA GLN A 301 17.16 12.95 13.69
C GLN A 301 18.61 13.33 14.05
N PRO A 302 18.86 14.59 14.43
CA PRO A 302 20.20 15.01 14.80
C PRO A 302 20.73 14.09 15.91
N MET A 303 21.89 13.47 15.68
CA MET A 303 22.50 12.57 16.66
C MET A 303 22.60 13.24 18.03
N THR A 304 22.03 12.60 19.04
CA THR A 304 22.11 13.07 20.41
C THR A 304 23.57 13.06 20.89
N LEU A 305 23.90 13.98 21.80
CA LEU A 305 25.25 14.04 22.39
C LEU A 305 25.64 12.72 23.08
N GLU A 306 24.65 11.97 23.57
CA GLU A 306 24.79 10.65 24.19
C GLU A 306 25.25 9.59 23.17
N ARG A 307 24.55 9.45 22.04
CA ARG A 307 24.97 8.54 20.97
C ARG A 307 26.37 8.85 20.44
N LEU A 308 26.71 10.14 20.31
CA LEU A 308 28.06 10.55 19.91
C LEU A 308 29.14 10.19 20.95
N ARG A 309 28.79 10.09 22.24
CA ARG A 309 29.73 9.64 23.30
C ARG A 309 29.89 8.13 23.30
N GLU A 310 28.81 7.39 23.11
CA GLU A 310 28.83 5.92 22.99
C GLU A 310 29.69 5.49 21.80
N ARG A 311 29.44 6.02 20.61
CA ARG A 311 30.24 5.72 19.41
C ARG A 311 31.71 6.10 19.57
N GLU A 312 32.01 7.23 20.23
CA GLU A 312 33.40 7.60 20.54
C GLU A 312 34.08 6.59 21.48
N ALA A 313 33.34 6.03 22.45
CA ALA A 313 33.86 5.03 23.38
C ALA A 313 34.14 3.69 22.67
N GLU A 314 33.23 3.24 21.80
CA GLU A 314 33.39 2.04 20.97
C GLU A 314 34.63 2.14 20.07
N LEU A 315 34.76 3.23 19.31
CA LEU A 315 35.90 3.45 18.42
C LEU A 315 37.23 3.53 19.18
N LYS A 316 37.24 4.09 20.39
CA LYS A 316 38.43 4.08 21.26
C LYS A 316 38.79 2.68 21.73
N GLN A 317 37.81 1.80 21.92
CA GLN A 317 38.06 0.41 22.27
C GLN A 317 38.56 -0.38 21.05
N GLU A 318 37.90 -0.24 19.91
CA GLU A 318 38.29 -0.85 18.64
C GLU A 318 39.74 -0.47 18.25
N ARG A 319 40.06 0.83 18.35
CA ARG A 319 41.41 1.35 18.14
C ARG A 319 42.49 0.67 18.99
N LYS A 320 42.18 0.22 20.21
CA LYS A 320 43.16 -0.45 21.09
C LYS A 320 43.50 -1.85 20.59
N HIS A 321 42.56 -2.50 19.90
CA HIS A 321 42.69 -3.88 19.44
C HIS A 321 43.14 -3.97 17.98
N GLU A 322 42.94 -2.90 17.20
CA GLU A 322 43.31 -2.86 15.79
C GLU A 322 44.83 -2.79 15.58
N LYS A 323 45.34 -3.70 14.74
CA LYS A 323 46.77 -3.83 14.42
C LYS A 323 47.11 -3.27 13.05
N ASP A 324 46.15 -3.21 12.14
CA ASP A 324 46.37 -2.63 10.82
C ASP A 324 46.48 -1.11 10.89
N ALA A 325 47.51 -0.55 10.26
CA ALA A 325 47.77 0.87 10.27
C ALA A 325 46.69 1.65 9.51
N ARG A 326 46.20 1.11 8.39
CA ARG A 326 45.16 1.78 7.59
C ARG A 326 43.82 1.82 8.31
N ALA A 327 43.43 0.71 8.92
CA ALA A 327 42.23 0.66 9.76
C ALA A 327 42.32 1.64 10.94
N ARG A 328 43.49 1.77 11.58
CA ARG A 328 43.72 2.75 12.66
C ARG A 328 43.57 4.20 12.20
N ASP A 329 44.07 4.53 11.01
CA ASP A 329 43.94 5.87 10.44
C ASP A 329 42.48 6.21 10.15
N ALA A 330 41.71 5.25 9.61
CA ALA A 330 40.27 5.42 9.40
C ALA A 330 39.50 5.65 10.73
N ILE A 331 39.83 4.88 11.78
CA ILE A 331 39.24 5.07 13.11
C ILE A 331 39.58 6.47 13.68
N ASP A 332 40.80 6.96 13.48
CA ASP A 332 41.19 8.31 13.91
C ASP A 332 40.43 9.42 13.19
N GLU A 333 40.21 9.24 11.89
CA GLU A 333 39.42 10.18 11.08
C GLU A 333 37.96 10.23 11.56
N GLU A 334 37.36 9.07 11.85
CA GLU A 334 36.00 9.00 12.40
C GLU A 334 35.92 9.65 13.80
N LEU A 335 36.90 9.39 14.68
CA LEU A 335 37.00 10.02 15.99
C LEU A 335 37.12 11.56 15.90
N ALA A 336 37.89 12.08 14.92
CA ALA A 336 38.00 13.51 14.68
C ALA A 336 36.66 14.11 14.22
N SER A 337 35.96 13.44 13.31
CA SER A 337 34.62 13.82 12.85
C SER A 337 33.60 13.87 14.01
N ILE A 338 33.60 12.86 14.89
CA ILE A 338 32.72 12.83 16.07
C ILE A 338 33.01 13.99 17.03
N ARG A 339 34.28 14.35 17.24
CA ARG A 339 34.65 15.51 18.07
C ARG A 339 34.09 16.81 17.51
N GLN A 340 34.17 17.00 16.19
CA GLN A 340 33.60 18.17 15.52
C GLN A 340 32.06 18.20 15.64
N LYS A 341 31.39 17.06 15.43
CA LYS A 341 29.93 16.93 15.61
C LYS A 341 29.51 17.27 17.04
N LYS A 342 30.21 16.74 18.06
CA LYS A 342 29.95 17.05 19.48
C LYS A 342 30.13 18.54 19.79
N ALA A 343 31.15 19.19 19.25
CA ALA A 343 31.37 20.62 19.42
C ALA A 343 30.22 21.44 18.83
N ARG A 344 29.75 21.08 17.64
CA ARG A 344 28.60 21.73 16.98
C ARG A 344 27.30 21.58 17.79
N VAL A 345 26.99 20.37 18.26
CA VAL A 345 25.80 20.11 19.11
C VAL A 345 25.88 20.92 20.41
N LYS A 346 27.05 20.98 21.05
CA LYS A 346 27.26 21.81 22.25
C LYS A 346 27.08 23.30 21.98
N ALA A 347 27.50 23.79 20.82
CA ALA A 347 27.31 25.20 20.45
C ALA A 347 25.83 25.54 20.25
N LEU A 348 25.08 24.66 19.57
CA LEU A 348 23.62 24.82 19.37
C LEU A 348 22.82 24.76 20.67
N ASN A 349 23.26 24.00 21.67
CA ASN A 349 22.58 23.94 22.98
C ASN A 349 22.89 25.13 23.89
N ARG A 350 23.84 26.00 23.51
CA ARG A 350 24.20 27.21 24.28
C ARG A 350 23.53 28.48 23.74
N SER A 351 23.03 28.45 22.51
CA SER A 351 22.27 29.54 21.86
C SER A 351 20.80 29.46 22.17
#